data_AF-A0A1V5A856-F1
#
_entry.id   AF-A0A1V5A856-F1
#
_cell.length_a   1.000
_cell.length_b   1.000
_cell.length_c   1.000
_cell.angle_alpha   90.00
_cell.angle_beta   90.00
_cell.angle_gamma   90.00
#
_symmetry.space_group_name_H-M   'P 1'
#
loop_
_entity.id
_entity.type
_entity.pdbx_description
1 polymer ?
#
loop_
_entity_poly.entity_id
_entity_poly.type
_entity_poly.pdbx_seq_one_letter_code
_entity_poly.pdbx_strand_id
1 'polypeptide(L)' 'MKLVTIAGARPQFVKSAPLSGKLRKRRTGILVHTGQHYDPEMPDAVLLSWSHFL' A
#
# COMPACT_ATOMS: atom_id res chain seq x y z
N MET A 1 -10.93 3.15 -15.68
CA MET A 1 -9.48 2.87 -15.86
C MET A 1 -8.92 2.29 -14.58
N LYS A 2 -8.09 1.25 -14.68
CA LYS A 2 -7.42 0.62 -13.53
C LYS A 2 -6.16 1.41 -13.16
N LEU A 3 -5.86 1.49 -11.86
CA LEU A 3 -4.64 2.11 -11.33
C LEU A 3 -3.88 1.05 -10.53
N VAL A 4 -2.59 0.90 -10.81
CA VAL A 4 -1.71 0.00 -10.04
C VAL A 4 -0.74 0.85 -9.22
N THR A 5 -0.74 0.64 -7.91
CA THR A 5 0.22 1.24 -6.97
C THR A 5 1.21 0.15 -6.56
N ILE A 6 2.50 0.34 -6.86
CA ILE A 6 3.57 -0.60 -6.50
C ILE A 6 4.39 0.04 -5.38
N ALA A 7 4.50 -0.64 -4.24
CA ALA A 7 5.28 -0.17 -3.09
C ALA A 7 6.01 -1.35 -2.44
N GLY A 8 7.25 -1.11 -2.02
CA GLY A 8 8.14 -2.13 -1.44
C GLY A 8 8.59 -1.87 -0.01
N ALA A 9 8.47 -0.63 0.48
CA ALA A 9 8.91 -0.24 1.82
C ALA A 9 7.84 0.54 2.58
N ARG A 10 7.75 0.37 3.91
CA ARG A 10 6.76 1.01 4.80
C ARG A 10 6.58 2.52 4.57
N PRO A 11 7.63 3.35 4.44
CA PRO A 11 7.46 4.79 4.19
C PRO A 11 6.73 5.12 2.89
N GLN A 12 6.74 4.22 1.90
CA GLN A 12 6.05 4.42 0.61
C GLN A 12 4.54 4.26 0.77
N PHE A 13 4.07 3.31 1.59
CA PHE A 13 2.66 3.14 1.94
C PHE A 13 2.10 4.40 2.60
N VAL A 14 2.82 4.92 3.61
CA VAL A 14 2.46 6.16 4.31
C VAL A 14 2.35 7.35 3.34
N LYS A 15 3.31 7.49 2.41
CA LYS A 15 3.30 8.57 1.41
C LYS A 15 2.18 8.40 0.37
N SER A 16 1.76 7.18 0.08
CA SER A 16 0.72 6.89 -0.90
C SER A 16 -0.72 7.01 -0.36
N ALA A 17 -0.92 6.87 0.95
CA ALA A 17 -2.23 6.97 1.62
C ALA A 17 -3.05 8.24 1.27
N PRO A 18 -2.49 9.48 1.31
CA PRO A 18 -3.27 10.68 0.96
C PRO A 18 -3.74 10.72 -0.49
N LEU A 19 -3.05 10.00 -1.39
CA LEU A 19 -3.41 9.92 -2.81
C LEU A 19 -4.43 8.80 -3.07
N SER A 20 -4.34 7.67 -2.35
CA SER A 20 -5.27 6.53 -2.46
C SER A 20 -6.74 6.98 -2.32
N GLY A 21 -7.07 7.71 -1.25
CA GLY A 21 -8.47 8.06 -0.96
C GLY A 21 -9.13 8.90 -2.06
N LYS A 22 -8.36 9.77 -2.73
CA LYS A 22 -8.84 10.56 -3.87
C LYS A 22 -8.95 9.71 -5.14
N LEU A 23 -8.01 8.78 -5.37
CA LEU A 23 -7.97 7.95 -6.56
C LEU A 23 -9.05 6.86 -6.55
N ARG A 24 -9.39 6.29 -5.39
CA ARG A 24 -10.48 5.30 -5.22
C ARG A 24 -11.86 5.82 -5.67
N LYS A 25 -12.10 7.13 -5.59
CA LYS A 25 -13.37 7.74 -6.04
C LYS A 25 -13.55 7.70 -7.57
N ARG A 26 -12.45 7.53 -8.32
CA ARG A 26 -12.45 7.65 -9.79
C ARG A 26 -11.89 6.41 -10.50
N ARG A 27 -11.17 5.54 -9.78
CA ARG A 27 -10.44 4.41 -10.34
C ARG A 27 -10.50 3.21 -9.41
N THR A 28 -10.53 2.03 -10.02
CA THR A 28 -10.31 0.76 -9.31
C THR A 28 -8.80 0.60 -9.08
N GLY A 29 -8.39 0.58 -7.82
CA GLY A 29 -6.99 0.45 -7.41
C GLY A 29 -6.57 -1.01 -7.24
N ILE A 30 -5.33 -1.31 -7.63
CA ILE A 30 -4.64 -2.56 -7.32
C ILE A 30 -3.36 -2.16 -6.60
N LEU A 31 -3.15 -2.70 -5.40
CA LEU A 31 -1.93 -2.51 -4.63
C LEU A 31 -1.04 -3.74 -4.80
N VAL A 32 0.21 -3.53 -5.19
CA VAL A 32 1.24 -4.56 -5.29
C VAL A 32 2.34 -4.24 -4.28
N HIS A 33 2.50 -5.13 -3.30
CA HIS A 33 3.60 -5.08 -2.33
C HIS A 33 4.78 -5.91 -2.86
N THR A 34 5.95 -5.30 -3.11
CA THR A 34 7.09 -6.02 -3.70
C THR A 34 7.97 -6.78 -2.69
N GLY A 35 7.74 -6.60 -1.39
CA GLY A 35 8.48 -7.33 -0.35
C GLY A 35 9.90 -6.81 -0.11
N GLN A 36 10.26 -5.64 -0.66
CA GLN A 36 11.62 -5.08 -0.55
C GLN A 36 12.04 -4.71 0.89
N HIS A 37 11.09 -4.69 1.82
CA HIS A 37 11.33 -4.49 3.25
C HIS A 37 10.64 -5.59 4.06
N TYR A 38 10.95 -6.85 3.75
CA TYR A 38 10.60 -7.98 4.60
C TYR A 38 11.57 -8.01 5.79
N ASP A 39 11.10 -7.54 6.93
CA ASP A 39 11.76 -7.70 8.22
C ASP A 39 11.08 -8.89 8.94
N PRO A 40 11.80 -9.98 9.25
CA PRO A 40 11.25 -11.16 9.92
C PRO A 40 10.60 -10.87 11.27
N GLU A 41 11.00 -9.78 11.94
CA GLU A 41 10.45 -9.37 13.23
C GLU A 41 9.18 -8.52 13.08
N MET A 42 8.82 -8.14 11.85
CA MET A 42 7.64 -7.33 11.58
C MET A 42 6.40 -8.23 11.45
N PRO A 43 5.40 -8.11 12.34
CA PRO A 43 4.24 -9.00 12.32
C PRO A 43 3.41 -8.82 11.05
N ASP A 44 2.89 -9.91 10.48
CA ASP A 44 1.96 -9.87 9.34
C ASP A 44 0.74 -8.97 9.61
N ALA A 45 0.31 -8.88 10.87
CA ALA A 45 -0.75 -7.97 11.31
C ALA A 45 -0.42 -6.48 11.06
N VAL A 46 0.86 -6.10 11.14
CA VAL A 46 1.31 -4.75 10.81
C VAL A 46 1.18 -4.54 9.31
N LEU A 47 1.62 -5.48 8.47
CA LEU A 47 1.47 -5.40 7.01
C LEU A 47 -0.02 -5.28 6.59
N LEU A 48 -0.90 -6.05 7.22
CA LEU A 48 -2.35 -5.98 6.99
C LEU A 48 -2.96 -4.65 7.45
N SER A 49 -2.49 -4.08 8.56
CA SER A 49 -2.89 -2.73 9.02
C SER A 49 -2.60 -1.66 7.95
N TRP A 50 -1.48 -1.76 7.23
CA TRP A 50 -1.14 -0.79 6.17
C TRP A 50 -1.97 -0.95 4.90
N SER A 51 -2.48 -2.16 4.61
CA SER A 51 -3.36 -2.38 3.46
C SER A 51 -4.69 -1.61 3.58
N HIS A 52 -5.18 -1.36 4.80
CA HIS A 52 -6.38 -0.55 5.03
C HIS A 52 -6.20 0.94 4.69
N PHE A 53 -4.96 1.43 4.60
CA PHE A 53 -4.66 2.84 4.26
C PHE A 53 -4.59 3.09 2.75
N LEU A 54 -4.76 2.06 1.92
CA LEU A 54 -4.71 2.11 0.46
C LEU A 54 -6.03 1.71 -0.19
#